data_AF-A0A962DUP5-F1
#
_entry.id   AF-A0A962DUP5-F1
#
_cell.length_a   1.000
_cell.length_b   1.000
_cell.length_c   1.000
_cell.angle_alpha   90.00
_cell.angle_beta   90.00
_cell.angle_gamma   90.00
#
_symmetry.space_group_name_H-M   'P 1'
#
loop_
_entity.id
_entity.type
_entity.pdbx_description
1 polymer ?
#
loop_
_entity_poly.entity_id
_entity_poly.type
_entity_poly.pdbx_seq_one_letter_code
_entity_poly.pdbx_strand_id
1 'polypeptide(L)'
;LFEYQVELERQELAEYPEAEAAELALIYQARGLSEAESVALANRLTADPKVALDVLAREELGLNPDDLGSPWGAAGFSFASFTLGALVPLLPFFFGGQLPDAGYLGAALASIGLFATGASLSLFTGRSALAGGARMLGIGAGAGALTWLIGSLFGAAVG
;
A
#
# COMPACT_ATOMS: atom_id res chain seq x y z
N LEU A 1 10.86 4.15 -9.54
CA LEU A 1 10.54 2.86 -10.20
C LEU A 1 9.46 3.09 -11.25
N PHE A 2 8.25 3.51 -10.89
CA PHE A 2 7.19 3.75 -11.87
C PHE A 2 7.49 4.88 -12.86
N GLU A 3 8.03 6.01 -12.40
CA GLU A 3 8.48 7.10 -13.28
C GLU A 3 9.55 6.64 -14.29
N TYR A 4 10.42 5.71 -13.88
CA TYR A 4 11.45 5.16 -14.75
C TYR A 4 10.86 4.27 -15.84
N GLN A 5 9.84 3.45 -15.50
CA GLN A 5 9.14 2.62 -16.49
C GLN A 5 8.41 3.49 -17.53
N VAL A 6 7.73 4.55 -17.09
CA VAL A 6 7.05 5.49 -18.01
C VAL A 6 8.06 6.25 -18.89
N GLU A 7 9.27 6.51 -18.40
CA GLU A 7 10.34 7.09 -19.21
C GLU A 7 10.89 6.12 -20.25
N LEU A 8 11.07 4.86 -19.86
CA LEU A 8 11.53 3.80 -20.76
C LEU A 8 10.53 3.57 -21.89
N GLU A 9 9.26 3.44 -21.55
CA GLU A 9 8.13 3.34 -22.48
C GLU A 9 8.12 4.48 -23.50
N ARG A 10 8.41 5.71 -23.05
CA ARG A 10 8.48 6.87 -23.94
C ARG A 10 9.65 6.78 -24.91
N GLN A 11 10.77 6.18 -24.50
CA GLN A 11 11.92 5.95 -25.36
C GLN A 11 11.62 4.86 -26.38
N GLU A 12 11.01 3.76 -25.95
CA GLU A 12 10.62 2.63 -26.81
C GLU A 12 9.59 3.06 -27.87
N LEU A 13 8.58 3.84 -27.49
CA LEU A 13 7.63 4.43 -28.43
C LEU A 13 8.28 5.34 -29.49
N ALA A 14 9.39 6.01 -29.14
CA ALA A 14 10.12 6.87 -30.07
C ALA A 14 11.06 6.07 -30.99
N GLU A 15 11.62 4.96 -30.50
CA GLU A 15 12.62 4.16 -31.20
C GLU A 15 11.98 3.02 -32.03
N TYR A 16 10.89 2.42 -31.52
CA TYR A 16 10.22 1.23 -32.05
C TYR A 16 8.68 1.38 -32.11
N PRO A 17 8.11 2.43 -32.75
CA PRO A 17 6.67 2.69 -32.74
C PRO A 17 5.81 1.56 -33.35
N GLU A 18 6.34 0.82 -34.32
CA GLU A 18 5.66 -0.33 -34.91
C GLU A 18 5.61 -1.54 -33.96
N ALA A 19 6.65 -1.72 -33.13
CA ALA A 19 6.67 -2.76 -32.12
C ALA A 19 5.62 -2.45 -31.04
N GLU A 20 5.61 -1.23 -30.49
CA GLU A 20 4.62 -0.81 -29.49
C GLU A 20 3.17 -0.94 -29.97
N ALA A 21 2.92 -0.61 -31.25
CA ALA A 21 1.60 -0.83 -31.84
C ALA A 21 1.23 -2.33 -31.92
N ALA A 22 2.21 -3.20 -32.18
CA ALA A 22 1.99 -4.64 -32.17
C ALA A 22 1.74 -5.17 -30.75
N GLU A 23 2.45 -4.67 -29.75
CA GLU A 23 2.25 -5.02 -28.34
C GLU A 23 0.84 -4.64 -27.87
N LEU A 24 0.41 -3.41 -28.16
CA LEU A 24 -0.94 -2.94 -27.84
C LEU A 24 -2.03 -3.76 -28.56
N ALA A 25 -1.79 -4.17 -29.81
CA ALA A 25 -2.70 -5.05 -30.53
C ALA A 25 -2.81 -6.43 -29.85
N LEU A 26 -1.70 -7.01 -29.38
CA LEU A 26 -1.71 -8.28 -28.65
C LEU A 26 -2.48 -8.16 -27.32
N ILE A 27 -2.35 -7.04 -26.60
CA ILE A 27 -3.12 -6.77 -25.38
C ILE A 27 -4.62 -6.78 -25.67
N TYR A 28 -5.08 -6.09 -26.72
CA TYR A 28 -6.50 -6.05 -27.06
C TYR A 28 -7.03 -7.37 -27.61
N GLN A 29 -6.21 -8.14 -28.33
CA GLN A 29 -6.56 -9.48 -28.76
C GLN A 29 -6.75 -10.42 -27.55
N ALA A 30 -5.86 -10.34 -26.56
CA ALA A 30 -5.99 -11.10 -25.31
C ALA A 30 -7.26 -10.74 -24.52
N ARG A 31 -7.81 -9.53 -24.74
CA ARG A 31 -9.09 -9.07 -24.17
C ARG A 31 -10.31 -9.44 -25.00
N GLY A 32 -10.11 -10.14 -26.12
CA GLY A 32 -11.18 -10.74 -26.92
C GLY A 32 -11.55 -9.99 -28.20
N LEU A 33 -10.80 -8.96 -28.60
CA LEU A 33 -10.98 -8.35 -29.92
C LEU A 33 -10.42 -9.27 -31.01
N SER A 34 -10.99 -9.20 -32.22
CA SER A 34 -10.37 -9.88 -33.37
C SER A 34 -9.02 -9.26 -33.69
N GLU A 35 -8.16 -10.00 -34.39
CA GLU A 35 -6.85 -9.50 -34.82
C GLU A 35 -6.98 -8.22 -35.65
N ALA A 36 -7.91 -8.19 -36.61
CA ALA A 36 -8.15 -7.04 -37.46
C ALA A 36 -8.60 -5.79 -36.67
N GLU A 37 -9.50 -5.97 -35.69
CA GLU A 37 -9.94 -4.88 -34.81
C GLU A 37 -8.81 -4.38 -33.91
N SER A 38 -8.01 -5.30 -33.36
CA SER A 38 -6.91 -4.99 -32.44
C SER A 38 -5.82 -4.20 -33.14
N VAL A 39 -5.41 -4.62 -34.34
CA VAL A 39 -4.42 -3.91 -35.17
C VAL A 39 -4.93 -2.53 -35.59
N ALA A 40 -6.20 -2.43 -36.01
CA ALA A 40 -6.78 -1.14 -36.38
C ALA A 40 -6.87 -0.17 -35.20
N LEU A 41 -7.23 -0.67 -34.01
CA LEU A 41 -7.31 0.13 -32.79
C LEU A 41 -5.93 0.58 -32.32
N ALA A 42 -4.96 -0.35 -32.24
CA ALA A 42 -3.60 -0.03 -31.80
C ALA A 42 -2.97 1.04 -32.68
N ASN A 43 -3.01 0.89 -34.02
CA ASN A 43 -2.50 1.90 -34.95
C ASN A 43 -3.17 3.27 -34.79
N ARG A 44 -4.45 3.30 -34.40
CA ARG A 44 -5.16 4.56 -34.17
C ARG A 44 -4.74 5.23 -32.86
N LEU A 45 -4.51 4.44 -31.81
CA LEU A 45 -4.08 4.93 -30.51
C LEU A 45 -2.61 5.37 -30.52
N THR A 46 -1.76 4.67 -31.28
CA THR A 46 -0.33 5.01 -31.41
C THR A 46 -0.05 6.19 -32.35
N ALA A 47 -1.05 6.65 -33.12
CA ALA A 47 -0.90 7.77 -34.04
C ALA A 47 -0.59 9.12 -33.35
N ASP A 48 -1.00 9.29 -32.09
CA ASP A 48 -0.58 10.41 -31.24
C ASP A 48 0.33 9.86 -30.14
N PRO A 49 1.63 10.21 -30.11
CA PRO A 49 2.56 9.72 -29.10
C PRO A 49 2.14 9.96 -27.66
N LYS A 50 1.35 11.02 -27.38
CA LYS A 50 0.84 11.28 -26.03
C LYS A 50 -0.26 10.31 -25.64
N VAL A 51 -1.16 10.00 -26.59
CA VAL A 51 -2.23 9.02 -26.38
C VAL A 51 -1.62 7.63 -26.26
N ALA A 52 -0.67 7.31 -27.13
CA ALA A 52 0.06 6.04 -27.11
C ALA A 52 0.71 5.78 -25.75
N LEU A 53 1.47 6.75 -25.23
CA LEU A 53 2.14 6.62 -23.94
C LEU A 53 1.16 6.48 -22.77
N ASP A 54 0.05 7.21 -22.75
CA ASP A 54 -0.97 7.07 -21.70
C ASP A 54 -1.64 5.69 -21.76
N VAL A 55 -1.97 5.21 -22.97
CA VAL A 55 -2.59 3.90 -23.16
C VAL A 55 -1.63 2.78 -22.78
N LEU A 56 -0.38 2.79 -23.26
CA LEU A 56 0.62 1.76 -22.94
C LEU A 56 0.93 1.76 -21.43
N ALA A 57 1.11 2.93 -20.82
CA ALA A 57 1.31 3.02 -19.37
C ALA A 57 0.15 2.39 -18.57
N ARG A 58 -1.10 2.54 -19.03
CA ARG A 58 -2.27 1.96 -18.36
C ARG A 58 -2.49 0.49 -18.70
N GLU A 59 -2.36 0.11 -19.96
CA GLU A 59 -2.77 -1.19 -20.47
C GLU A 59 -1.67 -2.24 -20.34
N GLU A 60 -0.41 -1.84 -20.53
CA GLU A 60 0.76 -2.71 -20.41
C GLU A 60 1.33 -2.66 -18.98
N LEU A 61 1.66 -1.46 -18.50
CA LEU A 61 2.32 -1.32 -17.18
C LEU A 61 1.34 -1.36 -16.01
N GLY A 62 0.03 -1.18 -16.26
CA GLY A 62 -0.99 -1.09 -15.21
C GLY A 62 -0.85 0.17 -14.34
N LEU A 63 -0.16 1.19 -14.83
CA LEU A 63 0.13 2.43 -14.12
C LEU A 63 -0.82 3.54 -14.56
N ASN A 64 -1.19 4.40 -13.62
CA ASN A 64 -1.81 5.68 -13.95
C ASN A 64 -0.71 6.74 -14.02
N PRO A 65 -0.31 7.23 -15.21
CA PRO A 65 0.79 8.19 -15.34
C PRO A 65 0.53 9.50 -14.59
N ASP A 66 -0.74 9.84 -14.34
CA ASP A 66 -1.14 11.04 -13.58
C ASP A 66 -1.13 10.82 -12.05
N ASP A 67 -0.99 9.58 -11.58
CA ASP A 67 -1.06 9.23 -10.16
C ASP A 67 -0.08 8.11 -9.80
N LEU A 68 1.22 8.40 -9.97
CA LEU A 68 2.30 7.48 -9.62
C LEU A 68 2.60 7.43 -8.10
N GLY A 69 1.93 8.28 -7.32
CA GLY A 69 2.17 8.48 -5.89
C GLY A 69 3.50 9.18 -5.58
N SER A 70 3.62 9.74 -4.37
CA SER A 70 4.87 10.37 -3.90
C SER A 70 5.57 9.47 -2.88
N PRO A 71 6.81 9.00 -3.15
CA PRO A 71 7.58 8.22 -2.18
C PRO A 71 7.83 8.98 -0.88
N TRP A 72 8.14 10.28 -0.99
CA TRP A 72 8.34 11.15 0.17
C TRP A 72 7.05 11.39 0.93
N GLY A 73 5.92 11.57 0.22
CA GLY A 73 4.60 11.64 0.84
C GLY A 73 4.28 10.37 1.62
N ALA A 74 4.42 9.21 0.99
CA ALA A 74 4.18 7.91 1.63
C ALA A 74 5.06 7.70 2.87
N ALA A 75 6.35 8.03 2.78
CA ALA A 75 7.28 7.93 3.91
C ALA A 75 6.88 8.86 5.06
N GLY A 76 6.59 10.13 4.77
CA GLY A 76 6.20 11.13 5.76
C GLY A 76 4.90 10.79 6.48
N PHE A 77 3.87 10.41 5.72
CA PHE A 77 2.60 9.97 6.30
C PHE A 77 2.75 8.69 7.12
N SER A 78 3.50 7.70 6.63
CA SER A 78 3.74 6.46 7.37
C SER A 78 4.46 6.71 8.70
N PHE A 79 5.51 7.53 8.67
CA PHE A 79 6.25 7.92 9.88
C PHE A 79 5.36 8.64 10.88
N ALA A 80 4.58 9.63 10.44
CA ALA A 80 3.69 10.39 11.31
C ALA A 80 2.59 9.50 11.90
N SER A 81 1.91 8.70 11.08
CA SER A 81 0.85 7.79 11.53
C SER A 81 1.38 6.75 12.52
N PHE A 82 2.55 6.15 12.27
CA PHE A 82 3.18 5.21 13.18
C PHE A 82 3.54 5.88 14.51
N THR A 83 4.21 7.02 14.46
CA THR A 83 4.65 7.75 15.66
C THR A 83 3.45 8.15 16.52
N LEU A 84 2.43 8.77 15.93
CA LEU A 84 1.23 9.20 16.65
C LEU A 84 0.48 8.00 17.23
N GLY A 85 0.34 6.91 16.48
CA GLY A 85 -0.27 5.68 16.97
C GLY A 85 0.48 5.05 18.14
N ALA A 86 1.82 5.04 18.07
CA ALA A 86 2.68 4.49 19.13
C ALA A 86 2.69 5.33 20.41
N LEU A 87 2.42 6.63 20.33
CA LEU A 87 2.33 7.51 21.51
C LEU A 87 1.11 7.21 22.37
N VAL A 88 -0.01 6.78 21.77
CA VAL A 88 -1.28 6.53 22.48
C VAL A 88 -1.13 5.58 23.68
N PRO A 89 -0.57 4.36 23.54
CA PRO A 89 -0.37 3.47 24.68
C PRO A 89 0.71 3.92 25.66
N LEU A 90 1.56 4.90 25.28
CA LEU A 90 2.60 5.49 26.14
C LEU A 90 2.08 6.66 26.97
N LEU A 91 0.90 7.22 26.65
CA LEU A 91 0.31 8.34 27.37
C LEU A 91 0.30 8.18 28.90
N PRO A 92 -0.09 7.02 29.48
CA PRO A 92 -0.09 6.85 30.93
C PRO A 92 1.27 7.14 31.59
N PHE A 93 2.37 6.79 30.92
CA PHE A 93 3.73 7.00 31.43
C PHE A 93 4.16 8.46 31.36
N PHE A 94 3.73 9.22 30.34
CA PHE A 94 3.98 10.66 30.26
C PHE A 94 3.32 11.44 31.40
N PHE A 95 2.24 10.90 31.99
CA PHE A 95 1.53 11.50 33.12
C PHE A 95 1.93 10.90 34.48
N GLY A 96 3.11 10.27 34.56
CA GLY A 96 3.66 9.75 35.83
C GLY A 96 3.07 8.40 36.27
N GLY A 97 2.39 7.69 35.37
CA GLY A 97 1.90 6.34 35.63
C GLY A 97 3.05 5.37 35.88
N GLN A 98 2.87 4.49 36.87
CA GLN A 98 3.83 3.46 37.25
C GLN A 98 3.31 2.06 36.90
N LEU A 99 4.22 1.11 36.75
CA LEU A 99 3.84 -0.29 36.61
C LEU A 99 3.30 -0.83 37.94
N PRO A 100 2.30 -1.74 37.92
CA PRO A 100 1.70 -2.34 36.72
C PRO A 100 0.56 -1.53 36.09
N ASP A 101 -0.05 -0.58 36.81
CA ASP A 101 -1.30 0.09 36.42
C ASP A 101 -1.19 0.84 35.08
N ALA A 102 -0.09 1.58 34.87
CA ALA A 102 0.17 2.27 33.60
C ALA A 102 0.34 1.28 32.43
N GLY A 103 0.87 0.08 32.71
CA GLY A 103 0.98 -0.99 31.72
C GLY A 103 -0.38 -1.53 31.31
N TYR A 104 -1.30 -1.75 32.27
CA TYR A 104 -2.66 -2.18 31.96
C TYR A 104 -3.45 -1.12 31.19
N LEU A 105 -3.33 0.15 31.59
CA LEU A 105 -3.98 1.25 30.88
C LEU A 105 -3.41 1.40 29.45
N GLY A 106 -2.08 1.31 29.30
CA GLY A 106 -1.42 1.33 27.99
C GLY A 106 -1.87 0.16 27.10
N ALA A 107 -1.98 -1.05 27.65
CA ALA A 107 -2.47 -2.23 26.94
C ALA A 107 -3.93 -2.08 26.50
N ALA A 108 -4.79 -1.49 27.34
CA ALA A 108 -6.17 -1.19 26.98
C ALA A 108 -6.26 -0.16 25.84
N LEU A 109 -5.48 0.92 25.93
CA LEU A 109 -5.40 1.95 24.89
C LEU A 109 -4.88 1.39 23.56
N ALA A 110 -3.82 0.58 23.59
CA ALA A 110 -3.32 -0.14 22.42
C ALA A 110 -4.39 -1.05 21.82
N SER A 111 -5.11 -1.81 22.66
CA SER A 111 -6.14 -2.75 22.22
C SER A 111 -7.29 -2.03 21.51
N ILE A 112 -7.75 -0.91 22.07
CA ILE A 112 -8.79 -0.06 21.46
C ILE A 112 -8.27 0.53 20.15
N GLY A 113 -7.05 1.06 20.13
CA GLY A 113 -6.43 1.63 18.93
C GLY A 113 -6.31 0.60 17.79
N LEU A 114 -5.75 -0.57 18.07
CA LEU A 114 -5.62 -1.67 17.11
C LEU A 114 -6.98 -2.13 16.58
N PHE A 115 -7.95 -2.32 17.47
CA PHE A 115 -9.30 -2.72 17.06
C PHE A 115 -9.94 -1.65 16.18
N ALA A 116 -9.83 -0.37 16.56
CA ALA A 116 -10.38 0.74 15.79
C ALA A 116 -9.72 0.83 14.40
N THR A 117 -8.39 0.78 14.31
CA THR A 117 -7.68 0.78 13.03
C THR A 117 -8.08 -0.41 12.15
N GLY A 118 -8.13 -1.62 12.72
CA GLY A 118 -8.56 -2.81 11.99
C GLY A 118 -10.02 -2.75 11.54
N ALA A 119 -10.90 -2.17 12.36
CA ALA A 119 -12.30 -1.96 12.03
C ALA A 119 -12.46 -0.90 10.94
N SER A 120 -11.72 0.22 10.98
CA SER A 120 -11.78 1.28 9.97
C SER A 120 -11.45 0.77 8.56
N LEU A 121 -10.64 -0.28 8.42
CA LEU A 121 -10.37 -0.89 7.12
C LEU A 121 -11.61 -1.54 6.47
N SER A 122 -12.69 -1.80 7.23
CA SER A 122 -13.96 -2.24 6.63
C SER A 122 -14.55 -1.22 5.68
N LEU A 123 -14.27 0.07 5.91
CA LEU A 123 -14.78 1.18 5.08
C LEU A 123 -14.27 1.11 3.64
N PHE A 124 -13.09 0.52 3.42
CA PHE A 124 -12.46 0.40 2.10
C PHE A 124 -12.58 -1.00 1.50
N THR A 125 -12.79 -2.02 2.33
CA THR A 125 -12.73 -3.42 1.90
C THR A 125 -14.11 -4.09 1.79
N GLY A 126 -15.17 -3.46 2.30
CA GLY A 126 -16.52 -4.06 2.35
C GLY A 126 -16.63 -5.29 3.26
N ARG A 127 -15.59 -5.60 4.05
CA ARG A 127 -15.56 -6.74 4.99
C ARG A 127 -16.14 -6.34 6.35
N SER A 128 -16.42 -7.32 7.21
CA SER A 128 -16.92 -7.07 8.57
C SER A 128 -15.92 -6.26 9.41
N ALA A 129 -16.38 -5.14 9.97
CA ALA A 129 -15.60 -4.29 10.89
C ALA A 129 -15.13 -5.05 12.12
N LEU A 130 -16.01 -5.88 12.70
CA LEU A 130 -15.68 -6.70 13.87
C LEU A 130 -14.56 -7.70 13.54
N ALA A 131 -14.62 -8.34 12.36
CA ALA A 131 -13.59 -9.28 11.93
C ALA A 131 -12.25 -8.59 11.67
N GLY A 132 -12.27 -7.41 11.04
CA GLY A 132 -11.08 -6.59 10.81
C GLY A 132 -10.42 -6.13 12.11
N GLY A 133 -11.23 -5.59 13.03
CA GLY A 133 -10.77 -5.14 14.35
C GLY A 133 -10.22 -6.30 15.19
N ALA A 134 -10.93 -7.43 15.27
CA ALA A 134 -10.50 -8.60 16.02
C ALA A 134 -9.21 -9.21 15.44
N ARG A 135 -9.05 -9.24 14.11
CA ARG A 135 -7.82 -9.69 13.46
C ARG A 135 -6.64 -8.80 13.83
N MET A 136 -6.80 -7.48 13.75
CA MET A 136 -5.72 -6.54 14.08
C MET A 136 -5.33 -6.64 15.56
N LEU A 137 -6.33 -6.69 16.45
CA LEU A 137 -6.12 -6.91 17.87
C LEU A 137 -5.40 -8.23 18.15
N GLY A 138 -5.79 -9.33 17.50
CA GLY A 138 -5.16 -10.63 17.66
C GLY A 138 -3.69 -10.65 17.24
N ILE A 139 -3.37 -10.01 16.11
CA ILE A 139 -1.97 -9.87 15.64
C ILE A 139 -1.16 -9.05 16.66
N GLY A 140 -1.69 -7.91 17.10
CA GLY A 140 -1.01 -7.04 18.06
C GLY A 140 -0.82 -7.70 19.43
N ALA A 141 -1.84 -8.41 19.93
CA ALA A 141 -1.75 -9.18 21.16
C ALA A 141 -0.71 -10.30 21.05
N GLY A 142 -0.66 -11.01 19.92
CA GLY A 142 0.38 -12.01 19.65
C GLY A 142 1.79 -11.42 19.65
N ALA A 143 1.99 -10.28 18.98
CA ALA A 143 3.27 -9.58 18.97
C ALA A 143 3.69 -9.07 20.36
N GLY A 144 2.72 -8.54 21.13
CA GLY A 144 2.94 -8.10 22.51
C GLY A 144 3.30 -9.26 23.43
N ALA A 145 2.59 -10.38 23.33
CA ALA A 145 2.88 -11.60 24.09
C ALA A 145 4.27 -12.16 23.77
N LEU A 146 4.66 -12.16 22.50
CA LEU A 146 5.99 -12.59 22.08
C LEU A 146 7.08 -11.66 22.63
N THR A 147 6.87 -10.34 22.55
CA THR A 147 7.80 -9.34 23.12
C THR A 147 7.95 -9.53 24.63
N TRP A 148 6.84 -9.73 25.35
CA TRP A 148 6.86 -10.00 26.79
C TRP A 148 7.55 -11.33 27.13
N LEU A 149 7.31 -12.38 26.34
CA LEU A 149 7.98 -13.68 26.50
C LEU A 149 9.49 -13.53 26.32
N ILE A 150 9.95 -12.86 25.27
CA ILE A 150 11.36 -12.59 25.05
C ILE A 150 11.93 -11.78 26.22
N GLY A 151 11.27 -10.70 26.63
CA GLY A 151 11.71 -9.86 27.76
C GLY A 151 11.79 -10.62 29.09
N SER A 152 10.89 -11.56 29.34
CA SER A 152 10.90 -12.41 30.54
C SER A 152 11.97 -13.51 30.49
N LEU A 153 12.22 -14.11 29.32
CA LEU A 153 13.25 -15.14 29.13
C LEU A 153 14.68 -14.57 29.26
N PHE A 154 14.92 -13.39 28.72
CA PHE A 154 16.22 -12.72 28.83
C PHE A 154 16.37 -11.89 30.11
N GLY A 155 15.39 -11.97 31.02
CA GLY A 155 15.45 -11.42 32.37
C GLY A 155 15.87 -9.96 32.40
N ALA A 156 14.94 -9.04 32.14
CA ALA A 156 15.08 -7.62 32.52
C ALA A 156 16.47 -7.03 32.21
N ALA A 157 16.90 -7.07 30.94
CA ALA A 157 18.12 -6.41 30.51
C ALA A 157 17.96 -4.87 30.43
N VAL A 158 17.35 -4.26 31.46
CA VAL A 158 17.65 -2.95 32.08
C VAL A 158 16.93 -2.99 33.44
N GLY A 159 17.64 -2.68 34.53
CA GLY A 159 17.05 -2.53 35.87
C GLY A 159 16.15 -1.31 36.02
#